data_AF-A0A1Q5LIQ5-F1
#
_entry.id   AF-A0A1Q5LIQ5-F1
#
_cell.length_a   1.000
_cell.length_b   1.000
_cell.length_c   1.000
_cell.angle_alpha   90.00
_cell.angle_beta   90.00
_cell.angle_gamma   90.00
#
_symmetry.space_group_name_H-M   'P 1'
#
loop_
_entity.id
_entity.type
_entity.pdbx_description
1 polymer ?
#
loop_
_entity_poly.entity_id
_entity_poly.type
_entity_poly.pdbx_seq_one_letter_code
_entity_poly.pdbx_strand_id
1 'polypeptide(L)'
;MQPFTTPDTAAGLFTVQPYTAHCQVICAEGAHAVIGVSPGNSYFSAQRVIDLARWGTAHFDQVDFVYTDLHVAEMYEASGYTADDARRKAVKNLRGVRAKVTNAVATVDPDGRRLRAHPMSAFLDNPAYREIHRHLLSRLATDPDFRSTCDALIDAFLSSKVLDGRTPTARQREVCVEYVCAEAPLFLDTPAILGVPSSLNCYHQLLPMAELLYSRGSGLRASRNQGHAIVTPAAPAQHPAEGDSSDVR
;
A
#
# COMPACT_ATOMS: atom_id res chain seq x y z
N MET A 1 -38.14 9.29 22.37
CA MET A 1 -37.06 8.33 22.69
C MET A 1 -36.25 8.14 21.41
N GLN A 2 -35.10 8.80 21.28
CA GLN A 2 -34.18 8.50 20.18
C GLN A 2 -33.43 7.21 20.51
N PRO A 3 -33.24 6.28 19.56
CA PRO A 3 -32.45 5.09 19.82
C PRO A 3 -30.99 5.50 20.06
N PHE A 4 -30.39 4.96 21.12
CA PHE A 4 -28.94 5.04 21.35
C PHE A 4 -28.25 4.39 20.15
N THR A 5 -27.68 5.20 19.27
CA THR A 5 -26.76 4.72 18.24
C THR A 5 -25.51 4.24 18.96
N THR A 6 -25.26 2.94 18.97
CA THR A 6 -23.98 2.38 19.40
C THR A 6 -22.88 3.11 18.64
N PRO A 7 -21.85 3.69 19.27
CA PRO A 7 -20.75 4.29 18.54
C PRO A 7 -20.18 3.23 17.61
N ASP A 8 -20.00 3.58 16.34
CA ASP A 8 -19.50 2.68 15.31
C ASP A 8 -18.09 2.19 15.72
N THR A 9 -18.03 1.00 16.30
CA THR A 9 -16.79 0.42 16.85
C THR A 9 -15.76 0.20 15.76
N ALA A 10 -16.17 0.10 14.49
CA ALA A 10 -15.28 0.02 13.35
C ALA A 10 -14.46 1.30 13.14
N ALA A 11 -15.03 2.47 13.49
CA ALA A 11 -14.35 3.74 13.30
C ALA A 11 -13.11 3.89 14.21
N GLY A 12 -13.16 3.27 15.40
CA GLY A 12 -12.08 3.30 16.39
C GLY A 12 -11.00 2.24 16.25
N LEU A 13 -11.03 1.38 15.22
CA LEU A 13 -10.08 0.27 15.07
C LEU A 13 -8.65 0.73 14.73
N PHE A 14 -8.51 1.90 14.11
CA PHE A 14 -7.23 2.40 13.62
C PHE A 14 -7.01 3.87 13.98
N THR A 15 -5.76 4.20 14.25
CA THR A 15 -5.26 5.58 14.25
C THR A 15 -4.83 5.95 12.85
N VAL A 16 -5.27 7.12 12.39
CA VAL A 16 -4.96 7.66 11.06
C VAL A 16 -4.09 8.89 11.24
N GLN A 17 -2.94 8.90 10.59
CA GLN A 17 -2.02 10.04 10.55
C GLN A 17 -1.85 10.50 9.10
N PRO A 18 -2.64 11.48 8.63
CA PRO A 18 -2.44 12.09 7.32
C PRO A 18 -1.05 12.75 7.23
N TYR A 19 -0.37 12.56 6.10
CA TYR A 19 1.04 12.93 5.97
C TYR A 19 1.27 14.46 5.93
N THR A 20 0.32 15.21 5.38
CA THR A 20 0.35 16.68 5.35
C THR A 20 -1.01 17.26 5.76
N ALA A 21 -1.06 18.57 6.03
CA ALA A 21 -2.32 19.27 6.27
C ALA A 21 -3.31 19.14 5.09
N HIS A 22 -2.81 19.04 3.86
CA HIS A 22 -3.66 18.81 2.69
C HIS A 22 -4.20 17.38 2.64
N CYS A 23 -3.38 16.38 3.01
CA CYS A 23 -3.86 15.00 3.18
C CYS A 23 -4.94 14.90 4.24
N GLN A 24 -4.91 15.74 5.29
CA GLN A 24 -5.96 15.80 6.31
C GLN A 24 -7.29 16.29 5.75
N VAL A 25 -7.27 17.25 4.81
CA VAL A 25 -8.48 17.69 4.11
C VAL A 25 -9.07 16.56 3.26
N ILE A 26 -8.23 15.86 2.48
CA ILE A 26 -8.66 14.70 1.68
C ILE A 26 -9.20 13.58 2.58
N CYS A 27 -8.56 13.33 3.72
CA CYS A 27 -9.03 12.35 4.69
C CYS A 27 -10.40 12.72 5.28
N ALA A 28 -10.64 14.01 5.55
CA ALA A 28 -11.91 14.50 6.09
C ALA A 28 -13.04 14.52 5.04
N GLU A 29 -12.70 14.64 3.75
CA GLU A 29 -13.67 14.55 2.65
C GLU A 29 -14.28 13.14 2.56
N GLY A 30 -13.49 12.09 2.83
CA GLY A 30 -14.01 10.72 2.90
C GLY A 30 -14.49 10.16 1.55
N ALA A 31 -14.05 10.71 0.42
CA ALA A 31 -14.55 10.24 -0.88
C ALA A 31 -14.06 8.83 -1.23
N HIS A 32 -12.76 8.58 -1.10
CA HIS A 32 -12.17 7.30 -1.45
C HIS A 32 -10.91 6.97 -0.66
N ALA A 33 -10.70 5.67 -0.36
CA ALA A 33 -9.43 5.17 0.16
C ALA A 33 -8.88 4.01 -0.68
N VAL A 34 -7.58 4.07 -0.98
CA VAL A 34 -6.81 2.89 -1.41
C VAL A 34 -6.13 2.31 -0.19
N ILE A 35 -6.30 1.02 0.06
CA ILE A 35 -5.56 0.33 1.12
C ILE A 35 -4.60 -0.68 0.48
N GLY A 36 -3.30 -0.39 0.58
CA GLY A 36 -2.25 -1.27 0.04
C GLY A 36 -2.03 -2.50 0.92
N VAL A 37 -1.95 -3.69 0.31
CA VAL A 37 -1.73 -4.96 1.01
C VAL A 37 -0.57 -5.73 0.40
N SER A 38 0.57 -5.77 1.10
CA SER A 38 1.77 -6.45 0.58
C SER A 38 1.73 -7.97 0.81
N PRO A 39 2.16 -8.78 -0.17
CA PRO A 39 2.24 -10.22 -0.02
C PRO A 39 3.33 -10.63 0.98
N GLY A 40 3.06 -11.68 1.76
CA GLY A 40 4.05 -12.24 2.69
C GLY A 40 4.39 -11.36 3.91
N ASN A 41 3.73 -10.22 4.08
CA ASN A 41 3.90 -9.36 5.25
C ASN A 41 2.95 -9.82 6.39
N SER A 42 3.52 -10.15 7.54
CA SER A 42 2.79 -10.65 8.71
C SER A 42 1.85 -9.62 9.33
N TYR A 43 2.06 -8.32 9.08
CA TYR A 43 1.14 -7.26 9.49
C TYR A 43 -0.29 -7.50 8.96
N PHE A 44 -0.40 -7.97 7.71
CA PHE A 44 -1.68 -8.25 7.05
C PHE A 44 -2.18 -9.66 7.37
N SER A 45 -2.51 -9.90 8.64
CA SER A 45 -3.30 -11.07 9.04
C SER A 45 -4.70 -11.03 8.42
N ALA A 46 -5.40 -12.17 8.33
CA ALA A 46 -6.76 -12.20 7.79
C ALA A 46 -7.71 -11.27 8.56
N GLN A 47 -7.62 -11.31 9.90
CA GLN A 47 -8.39 -10.42 10.76
C GLN A 47 -8.05 -8.95 10.53
N ARG A 48 -6.76 -8.59 10.39
CA ARG A 48 -6.34 -7.21 10.14
C ARG A 48 -6.92 -6.66 8.84
N VAL A 49 -6.96 -7.46 7.78
CA VAL A 49 -7.51 -7.04 6.48
C VAL A 49 -9.04 -6.86 6.58
N ILE A 50 -9.75 -7.70 7.34
CA ILE A 50 -11.19 -7.51 7.63
C ILE A 50 -11.41 -6.22 8.43
N ASP A 51 -10.58 -5.97 9.44
CA ASP A 51 -10.70 -4.76 10.26
C ASP A 51 -10.42 -3.50 9.43
N LEU A 52 -9.41 -3.52 8.55
CA LEU A 52 -9.14 -2.44 7.59
C LEU A 52 -10.32 -2.21 6.63
N ALA A 53 -10.97 -3.28 6.17
CA ALA A 53 -12.15 -3.19 5.32
C ALA A 53 -13.29 -2.50 6.06
N ARG A 54 -13.60 -2.93 7.28
CA ARG A 54 -14.64 -2.32 8.14
C ARG A 54 -14.35 -0.84 8.39
N TRP A 55 -13.13 -0.54 8.85
CA TRP A 55 -12.68 0.82 9.07
C TRP A 55 -12.80 1.69 7.81
N GLY A 56 -12.37 1.18 6.66
CA GLY A 56 -12.46 1.88 5.39
C GLY A 56 -13.91 2.20 5.03
N THR A 57 -14.79 1.20 5.05
CA THR A 57 -16.21 1.39 4.70
C THR A 57 -16.99 2.27 5.68
N ALA A 58 -16.50 2.43 6.91
CA ALA A 58 -17.06 3.34 7.90
C ALA A 58 -16.67 4.81 7.65
N HIS A 59 -15.53 5.07 6.99
CA HIS A 59 -14.98 6.42 6.80
C HIS A 59 -15.01 6.94 5.36
N PHE A 60 -15.09 6.05 4.37
CA PHE A 60 -14.98 6.42 2.96
C PHE A 60 -16.15 5.93 2.12
N ASP A 61 -16.66 6.75 1.21
CA ASP A 61 -17.77 6.40 0.32
C ASP A 61 -17.44 5.18 -0.55
N GLN A 62 -16.19 5.09 -1.02
CA GLN A 62 -15.65 3.93 -1.74
C GLN A 62 -14.25 3.55 -1.20
N VAL A 63 -13.94 2.25 -1.22
CA VAL A 63 -12.67 1.68 -0.80
C VAL A 63 -12.17 0.66 -1.82
N ASP A 64 -10.90 0.75 -2.17
CA ASP A 64 -10.25 -0.19 -3.05
C ASP A 64 -9.03 -0.81 -2.35
N PHE A 65 -9.08 -2.11 -2.08
CA PHE A 65 -7.88 -2.85 -1.73
C PHE A 65 -7.03 -3.05 -2.97
N VAL A 66 -5.75 -2.72 -2.86
CA VAL A 66 -4.76 -3.05 -3.89
C VAL A 66 -3.70 -3.94 -3.27
N TYR A 67 -3.56 -5.18 -3.77
CA TYR A 67 -2.48 -6.06 -3.36
C TYR A 67 -1.38 -6.10 -4.41
N THR A 68 -0.14 -5.95 -3.96
CA THR A 68 1.02 -5.92 -4.86
C THR A 68 1.33 -7.30 -5.40
N ASP A 69 1.19 -7.49 -6.71
CA ASP A 69 1.46 -8.75 -7.40
C ASP A 69 2.54 -8.64 -8.50
N LEU A 70 3.18 -7.48 -8.60
CA LEU A 70 4.31 -7.22 -9.49
C LEU A 70 5.64 -7.28 -8.73
N HIS A 71 6.71 -7.71 -9.40
CA HIS A 71 8.10 -7.76 -8.89
C HIS A 71 8.32 -8.58 -7.61
N VAL A 72 7.36 -9.43 -7.21
CA VAL A 72 7.40 -10.14 -5.91
C VAL A 72 8.47 -11.23 -5.87
N ALA A 73 8.65 -11.96 -6.98
CA ALA A 73 9.68 -13.00 -7.06
C ALA A 73 11.07 -12.36 -7.09
N GLU A 74 11.23 -11.31 -7.89
CA GLU A 74 12.44 -10.51 -8.03
C GLU A 74 12.85 -9.91 -6.68
N MET A 75 11.90 -9.43 -5.87
CA MET A 75 12.17 -8.95 -4.51
C MET A 75 12.67 -10.08 -3.58
N TYR A 76 12.18 -11.31 -3.73
CA TYR A 76 12.74 -12.46 -3.00
C TYR A 76 14.14 -12.83 -3.49
N GLU A 77 14.38 -12.85 -4.80
CA GLU A 77 15.73 -13.08 -5.35
C GLU A 77 16.71 -12.03 -4.84
N ALA A 78 16.31 -10.75 -4.89
CA ALA A 78 17.07 -9.64 -4.32
C ALA A 78 17.32 -9.84 -2.83
N SER A 79 16.42 -10.49 -2.10
CA SER A 79 16.60 -10.82 -0.68
C SER A 79 17.46 -12.07 -0.42
N GLY A 80 18.04 -12.68 -1.45
CA GLY A 80 18.99 -13.79 -1.36
C GLY A 80 18.41 -15.18 -1.58
N TYR A 81 17.16 -15.29 -2.03
CA TYR A 81 16.58 -16.57 -2.45
C TYR A 81 17.11 -17.01 -3.83
N THR A 82 17.19 -18.33 -4.07
CA THR A 82 17.37 -18.84 -5.44
C THR A 82 16.15 -18.49 -6.28
N ALA A 83 16.29 -18.39 -7.61
CA ALA A 83 15.17 -18.07 -8.50
C ALA A 83 13.98 -19.05 -8.34
N ASP A 84 14.26 -20.34 -8.19
CA ASP A 84 13.20 -21.35 -7.99
C ASP A 84 12.51 -21.21 -6.62
N ASP A 85 13.25 -20.89 -5.55
CA ASP A 85 12.67 -20.63 -4.24
C ASP A 85 11.87 -19.34 -4.21
N ALA A 86 12.40 -18.28 -4.83
CA ALA A 86 11.75 -16.99 -4.95
C ALA A 86 10.42 -17.11 -5.70
N ARG A 87 10.39 -17.80 -6.85
CA ARG A 87 9.16 -18.07 -7.61
C ARG A 87 8.15 -18.86 -6.77
N ARG A 88 8.57 -19.95 -6.11
CA ARG A 88 7.68 -20.76 -5.27
C ARG A 88 7.09 -19.95 -4.12
N LYS A 89 7.93 -19.15 -3.45
CA LYS A 89 7.52 -18.30 -2.33
C LYS A 89 6.59 -17.17 -2.79
N ALA A 90 6.87 -16.52 -3.92
CA ALA A 90 6.00 -15.53 -4.53
C ALA A 90 4.61 -16.09 -4.82
N VAL A 91 4.52 -17.23 -5.53
CA VAL A 91 3.23 -17.88 -5.83
C VAL A 91 2.44 -18.18 -4.56
N LYS A 92 3.08 -18.74 -3.53
CA LYS A 92 2.43 -19.02 -2.23
C LYS A 92 1.88 -17.75 -1.59
N ASN A 93 2.70 -16.70 -1.52
CA ASN A 93 2.34 -15.46 -0.82
C ASN A 93 1.30 -14.64 -1.60
N LEU A 94 1.34 -14.68 -2.94
CA LEU A 94 0.32 -14.07 -3.80
C LEU A 94 -1.04 -14.74 -3.67
N ARG A 95 -1.07 -16.08 -3.62
CA ARG A 95 -2.32 -16.82 -3.32
C ARG A 95 -2.86 -16.44 -1.95
N GLY A 96 -1.99 -16.37 -0.95
CA GLY A 96 -2.37 -16.02 0.42
C GLY A 96 -2.94 -14.61 0.55
N VAL A 97 -2.28 -13.60 -0.02
CA VAL A 97 -2.76 -12.20 0.06
C VAL A 97 -4.06 -12.02 -0.72
N ARG A 98 -4.16 -12.61 -1.91
CA ARG A 98 -5.39 -12.57 -2.71
C ARG A 98 -6.56 -13.14 -1.94
N ALA A 99 -6.41 -14.33 -1.35
CA ALA A 99 -7.46 -14.96 -0.56
C ALA A 99 -7.89 -14.10 0.65
N LYS A 100 -6.93 -13.54 1.39
CA LYS A 100 -7.24 -12.65 2.53
C LYS A 100 -8.06 -11.43 2.10
N VAL A 101 -7.63 -10.76 1.02
CA VAL A 101 -8.30 -9.57 0.50
C VAL A 101 -9.69 -9.91 -0.02
N THR A 102 -9.83 -10.93 -0.87
CA THR A 102 -11.14 -11.31 -1.42
C THR A 102 -12.12 -11.75 -0.34
N ASN A 103 -11.63 -12.47 0.68
CA ASN A 103 -12.46 -12.87 1.82
C ASN A 103 -12.90 -11.66 2.64
N ALA A 104 -12.02 -10.67 2.85
CA ALA A 104 -12.40 -9.46 3.56
C ALA A 104 -13.47 -8.66 2.81
N VAL A 105 -13.34 -8.52 1.48
CA VAL A 105 -14.37 -7.89 0.64
C VAL A 105 -15.70 -8.62 0.76
N ALA A 106 -15.72 -9.95 0.55
CA ALA A 106 -16.95 -10.74 0.65
C ALA A 106 -17.57 -10.72 2.06
N THR A 107 -16.76 -10.54 3.10
CA THR A 107 -17.22 -10.48 4.49
C THR A 107 -17.86 -9.14 4.84
N VAL A 108 -17.30 -8.03 4.34
CA VAL A 108 -17.69 -6.68 4.76
C VAL A 108 -18.68 -6.03 3.79
N ASP A 109 -18.57 -6.33 2.49
CA ASP A 109 -19.44 -5.80 1.44
C ASP A 109 -19.80 -6.90 0.43
N PRO A 110 -20.64 -7.87 0.80
CA PRO A 110 -21.00 -9.00 -0.05
C PRO A 110 -21.70 -8.58 -1.36
N ASP A 111 -22.33 -7.40 -1.38
CA ASP A 111 -23.00 -6.85 -2.56
C ASP A 111 -22.04 -6.07 -3.48
N GLY A 112 -20.79 -5.85 -3.06
CA GLY A 112 -19.73 -5.21 -3.85
C GLY A 112 -20.03 -3.75 -4.24
N ARG A 113 -20.73 -3.00 -3.37
CA ARG A 113 -21.20 -1.65 -3.69
C ARG A 113 -20.14 -0.57 -3.46
N ARG A 114 -19.33 -0.73 -2.41
CA ARG A 114 -18.40 0.29 -1.89
C ARG A 114 -16.98 -0.23 -1.74
N LEU A 115 -16.77 -1.55 -1.59
CA LEU A 115 -15.46 -2.14 -1.38
C LEU A 115 -15.07 -3.07 -2.52
N ARG A 116 -13.90 -2.85 -3.10
CA ARG A 116 -13.36 -3.62 -4.23
C ARG A 116 -11.94 -4.12 -3.93
N ALA A 117 -11.49 -5.10 -4.71
CA ALA A 117 -10.16 -5.67 -4.59
C ALA A 117 -9.50 -5.80 -5.97
N HIS A 118 -8.28 -5.31 -6.07
CA HIS A 118 -7.51 -5.27 -7.30
C HIS A 118 -6.11 -5.85 -7.08
N PRO A 119 -5.63 -6.77 -7.95
CA PRO A 119 -4.19 -6.92 -8.12
C PRO A 119 -3.63 -5.63 -8.73
N MET A 120 -2.43 -5.24 -8.33
CA MET A 120 -1.77 -4.07 -8.92
C MET A 120 -1.56 -4.24 -10.44
N SER A 121 -1.31 -5.46 -10.90
CA SER A 121 -1.21 -5.80 -12.33
C SER A 121 -2.46 -5.45 -13.15
N ALA A 122 -3.65 -5.34 -12.52
CA ALA A 122 -4.87 -4.93 -13.22
C ALA A 122 -4.81 -3.49 -13.75
N PHE A 123 -3.89 -2.66 -13.24
CA PHE A 123 -3.73 -1.27 -13.67
C PHE A 123 -2.76 -1.12 -14.85
N LEU A 124 -2.05 -2.17 -15.27
CA LEU A 124 -1.05 -2.09 -16.34
C LEU A 124 -1.61 -1.61 -17.68
N ASP A 125 -2.89 -1.90 -17.95
CA ASP A 125 -3.58 -1.46 -19.17
C ASP A 125 -4.40 -0.17 -18.97
N ASN A 126 -4.46 0.38 -17.75
CA ASN A 126 -5.15 1.63 -17.48
C ASN A 126 -4.37 2.81 -18.10
N PRO A 127 -4.99 3.65 -18.96
CA PRO A 127 -4.28 4.74 -19.63
C PRO A 127 -3.64 5.76 -18.69
N ALA A 128 -4.32 6.13 -17.59
CA ALA A 128 -3.78 7.07 -16.61
C ALA A 128 -2.59 6.47 -15.87
N TYR A 129 -2.71 5.21 -15.43
CA TYR A 129 -1.59 4.49 -14.80
C TYR A 129 -0.36 4.44 -15.72
N ARG A 130 -0.56 4.04 -16.99
CA ARG A 130 0.52 3.95 -17.99
C ARG A 130 1.20 5.28 -18.22
N GLU A 131 0.42 6.36 -18.32
CA GLU A 131 0.96 7.70 -18.56
C GLU A 131 1.80 8.18 -17.37
N ILE A 132 1.29 8.03 -16.15
CA ILE A 132 2.01 8.39 -14.93
C ILE A 132 3.29 7.56 -14.78
N HIS A 133 3.19 6.25 -14.98
CA HIS A 133 4.32 5.33 -14.91
C HIS A 133 5.40 5.67 -15.95
N ARG A 134 5.00 5.92 -17.21
CA ARG A 134 5.90 6.35 -18.28
C ARG A 134 6.58 7.68 -17.96
N HIS A 135 5.83 8.65 -17.42
CA HIS A 135 6.38 9.93 -17.02
C HIS A 135 7.44 9.77 -15.91
N LEU A 136 7.14 8.96 -14.89
CA LEU A 136 8.08 8.65 -13.81
C LEU A 136 9.38 8.01 -14.34
N LEU A 137 9.27 6.99 -15.18
CA LEU A 137 10.44 6.34 -15.78
C LEU A 137 11.25 7.30 -16.66
N SER A 138 10.58 8.16 -17.42
CA SER A 138 11.24 9.19 -18.22
C SER A 138 12.03 10.14 -17.32
N ARG A 139 11.47 10.59 -16.20
CA ARG A 139 12.17 11.46 -15.24
C ARG A 139 13.39 10.77 -14.64
N LEU A 140 13.26 9.52 -14.21
CA LEU A 140 14.40 8.73 -13.70
C LEU A 140 15.53 8.59 -14.73
N ALA A 141 15.20 8.56 -16.02
CA ALA A 141 16.19 8.45 -17.09
C ALA A 141 16.83 9.79 -17.49
N THR A 142 16.10 10.91 -17.39
CA THR A 142 16.54 12.20 -17.95
C THR A 142 16.88 13.27 -16.92
N ASP A 143 16.55 13.08 -15.64
CA ASP A 143 16.75 14.04 -14.56
C ASP A 143 17.71 13.43 -13.50
N PRO A 144 19.01 13.74 -13.57
CA PRO A 144 20.02 13.17 -12.65
C PRO A 144 19.78 13.53 -11.18
N ASP A 145 19.26 14.72 -10.89
CA ASP A 145 18.99 15.16 -9.52
C ASP A 145 17.81 14.40 -8.93
N PHE A 146 16.75 14.22 -9.73
CA PHE A 146 15.63 13.36 -9.37
C PHE A 146 16.08 11.92 -9.14
N ARG A 147 16.91 11.38 -10.05
CA ARG A 147 17.46 10.03 -9.92
C ARG A 147 18.28 9.86 -8.64
N SER A 148 19.17 10.81 -8.34
CA SER A 148 19.99 10.77 -7.12
C SER A 148 19.13 10.82 -5.86
N THR A 149 18.03 11.57 -5.88
CA THR A 149 17.10 11.65 -4.74
C THR A 149 16.36 10.32 -4.55
N CYS A 150 15.87 9.72 -5.63
CA CYS A 150 15.23 8.40 -5.58
C CYS A 150 16.20 7.31 -5.09
N ASP A 151 17.43 7.29 -5.60
CA ASP A 151 18.45 6.32 -5.19
C ASP A 151 18.76 6.44 -3.68
N ALA A 152 18.88 7.67 -3.16
CA ALA A 152 19.12 7.89 -1.72
C ALA A 152 17.96 7.40 -0.83
N LEU A 153 16.71 7.62 -1.25
CA LEU A 153 15.52 7.15 -0.53
C LEU A 153 15.42 5.62 -0.55
N ILE A 154 15.73 5.01 -1.70
CA ILE A 154 15.74 3.55 -1.86
C ILE A 154 16.85 2.92 -1.02
N ASP A 155 18.03 3.52 -0.98
CA ASP A 155 19.15 3.05 -0.14
C ASP A 155 18.81 3.10 1.35
N ALA A 156 18.21 4.21 1.80
CA ALA A 156 17.75 4.34 3.17
C ALA A 156 16.67 3.31 3.52
N PHE A 157 15.72 3.06 2.61
CA PHE A 157 14.68 2.05 2.80
C PHE A 157 15.24 0.63 2.86
N LEU A 158 16.03 0.22 1.86
CA LEU A 158 16.60 -1.12 1.79
C LEU A 158 17.50 -1.40 2.99
N SER A 159 18.38 -0.46 3.34
CA SER A 159 19.27 -0.61 4.50
C SER A 159 18.48 -0.74 5.80
N SER A 160 17.50 0.14 6.06
CA SER A 160 16.81 0.18 7.35
C SER A 160 15.69 -0.84 7.53
N LYS A 161 15.03 -1.28 6.44
CA LYS A 161 13.81 -2.11 6.51
C LYS A 161 13.98 -3.51 5.94
N VAL A 162 14.97 -3.75 5.09
CA VAL A 162 15.10 -5.01 4.34
C VAL A 162 16.40 -5.74 4.66
N LEU A 163 17.50 -5.00 4.86
CA LEU A 163 18.85 -5.57 4.91
C LEU A 163 19.52 -5.47 6.30
N ASP A 164 18.79 -5.06 7.34
CA ASP A 164 19.27 -4.94 8.72
C ASP A 164 20.56 -4.10 8.83
N GLY A 165 20.58 -2.95 8.14
CA GLY A 165 21.69 -2.00 8.12
C GLY A 165 22.79 -2.30 7.10
N ARG A 166 22.68 -3.38 6.31
CA ARG A 166 23.66 -3.70 5.26
C ARG A 166 23.46 -2.85 4.01
N THR A 167 24.56 -2.59 3.31
CA THR A 167 24.54 -1.87 2.02
C THR A 167 23.84 -2.70 0.94
N PRO A 168 22.87 -2.12 0.20
CA PRO A 168 22.23 -2.79 -0.92
C PRO A 168 23.19 -3.08 -2.08
N THR A 169 23.02 -4.25 -2.69
CA THR A 169 23.65 -4.59 -3.97
C THR A 169 22.99 -3.82 -5.13
N ALA A 170 23.67 -3.72 -6.28
CA ALA A 170 23.10 -3.08 -7.46
C ALA A 170 21.79 -3.74 -7.92
N ARG A 171 21.70 -5.07 -7.87
CA ARG A 171 20.48 -5.80 -8.23
C ARG A 171 19.33 -5.54 -7.25
N GLN A 172 19.62 -5.48 -5.94
CA GLN A 172 18.61 -5.13 -4.93
C GLN A 172 18.03 -3.73 -5.14
N ARG A 173 18.88 -2.76 -5.50
CA ARG A 173 18.44 -1.41 -5.86
C ARG A 173 17.55 -1.41 -7.08
N GLU A 174 17.99 -2.05 -8.17
CA GLU A 174 17.26 -2.11 -9.43
C GLU A 174 15.84 -2.68 -9.24
N VAL A 175 15.73 -3.83 -8.58
CA VAL A 175 14.41 -4.45 -8.30
C VAL A 175 13.56 -3.56 -7.39
N CYS A 176 14.16 -2.91 -6.40
CA CYS A 176 13.42 -1.99 -5.52
C CYS A 176 12.91 -0.76 -6.29
N VAL A 177 13.71 -0.21 -7.22
CA VAL A 177 13.27 0.86 -8.12
C VAL A 177 12.07 0.40 -8.94
N GLU A 178 12.14 -0.77 -9.58
CA GLU A 178 11.03 -1.33 -10.38
C GLU A 178 9.76 -1.47 -9.54
N TYR A 179 9.87 -2.08 -8.36
CA TYR A 179 8.77 -2.27 -7.42
C TYR A 179 8.13 -0.93 -7.02
N VAL A 180 8.95 0.04 -6.60
CA VAL A 180 8.46 1.36 -6.16
C VAL A 180 7.85 2.13 -7.33
N CYS A 181 8.43 2.05 -8.53
CA CYS A 181 7.87 2.67 -9.72
C CYS A 181 6.52 2.08 -10.08
N ALA A 182 6.34 0.77 -9.92
CA ALA A 182 5.05 0.13 -10.18
C ALA A 182 3.96 0.56 -9.19
N GLU A 183 4.30 0.87 -7.93
CA GLU A 183 3.36 1.37 -6.93
C GLU A 183 3.09 2.89 -7.05
N ALA A 184 4.09 3.67 -7.46
CA ALA A 184 4.06 5.13 -7.45
C ALA A 184 2.83 5.77 -8.12
N PRO A 185 2.25 5.27 -9.23
CA PRO A 185 1.04 5.85 -9.81
C PRO A 185 -0.13 5.95 -8.84
N LEU A 186 -0.32 4.96 -7.95
CA LEU A 186 -1.38 4.98 -6.93
C LEU A 186 -1.08 5.95 -5.78
N PHE A 187 0.18 6.35 -5.61
CA PHE A 187 0.57 7.42 -4.68
C PHE A 187 0.55 8.80 -5.33
N LEU A 188 0.49 8.87 -6.66
CA LEU A 188 0.52 10.10 -7.44
C LEU A 188 -0.88 10.58 -7.82
N ASP A 189 -1.70 9.71 -8.41
CA ASP A 189 -3.01 10.11 -8.92
C ASP A 189 -3.98 8.92 -9.04
N THR A 190 -4.28 8.29 -7.91
CA THR A 190 -5.40 7.35 -7.82
C THR A 190 -6.71 7.95 -8.37
N PRO A 191 -7.07 9.22 -8.12
CA PRO A 191 -8.25 9.85 -8.71
C PRO A 191 -8.35 9.66 -10.22
N ALA A 192 -7.26 9.88 -10.97
CA ALA A 192 -7.24 9.65 -12.41
C ALA A 192 -7.32 8.16 -12.80
N ILE A 193 -6.73 7.27 -12.01
CA ILE A 193 -6.68 5.82 -12.31
C ILE A 193 -8.05 5.15 -12.06
N LEU A 194 -8.71 5.47 -10.95
CA LEU A 194 -9.96 4.84 -10.52
C LEU A 194 -11.20 5.68 -10.81
N GLY A 195 -11.06 6.91 -11.30
CA GLY A 195 -12.18 7.78 -11.65
C GLY A 195 -12.94 8.31 -10.43
N VAL A 196 -12.23 8.56 -9.33
CA VAL A 196 -12.79 9.06 -8.05
C VAL A 196 -12.42 10.54 -7.84
N PRO A 197 -13.22 11.34 -7.11
CA PRO A 197 -12.97 12.78 -7.01
C PRO A 197 -11.70 13.13 -6.23
N SER A 198 -11.43 12.42 -5.13
CA SER A 198 -10.19 12.47 -4.36
C SER A 198 -9.91 11.10 -3.75
N SER A 199 -8.68 10.83 -3.33
CA SER A 199 -8.32 9.53 -2.75
C SER A 199 -7.22 9.64 -1.70
N LEU A 200 -7.40 8.95 -0.58
CA LEU A 200 -6.37 8.75 0.44
C LEU A 200 -5.70 7.39 0.24
N ASN A 201 -4.40 7.38 -0.05
CA ASN A 201 -3.60 6.15 -0.08
C ASN A 201 -3.14 5.81 1.35
N CYS A 202 -3.60 4.67 1.86
CA CYS A 202 -3.46 4.25 3.25
C CYS A 202 -2.50 3.06 3.36
N TYR A 203 -1.49 3.21 4.22
CA TYR A 203 -0.55 2.13 4.53
C TYR A 203 -0.06 2.22 5.98
N HIS A 204 0.48 1.14 6.53
CA HIS A 204 0.89 1.09 7.94
C HIS A 204 2.28 1.69 8.21
N GLN A 205 2.98 2.07 7.14
CA GLN A 205 4.32 2.66 7.17
C GLN A 205 4.41 3.76 6.12
N LEU A 206 5.33 4.70 6.33
CA LEU A 206 5.62 5.73 5.34
C LEU A 206 6.31 5.09 4.13
N LEU A 207 5.77 5.34 2.93
CA LEU A 207 6.44 4.94 1.69
C LEU A 207 7.75 5.73 1.52
N PRO A 208 8.86 5.13 1.07
CA PRO A 208 10.13 5.84 0.88
C PRO A 208 10.01 7.12 0.04
N MET A 209 9.14 7.11 -0.99
CA MET A 209 8.94 8.26 -1.86
C MET A 209 7.91 9.27 -1.34
N ALA A 210 7.20 9.01 -0.23
CA ALA A 210 6.15 9.92 0.25
C ALA A 210 6.69 11.35 0.50
N GLU A 211 7.90 11.49 1.04
CA GLU A 211 8.52 12.80 1.23
C GLU A 211 8.73 13.54 -0.10
N LEU A 212 9.18 12.84 -1.14
CA LEU A 212 9.37 13.41 -2.47
C LEU A 212 8.04 13.79 -3.14
N LEU A 213 6.98 12.99 -2.94
CA LEU A 213 5.70 13.17 -3.61
C LEU A 213 4.81 14.25 -2.98
N TYR A 214 4.89 14.42 -1.65
CA TYR A 214 3.99 15.28 -0.88
C TYR A 214 4.68 16.50 -0.25
N SER A 215 5.98 16.70 -0.47
CA SER A 215 6.70 17.91 -0.04
C SER A 215 6.33 19.15 -0.88
N ARG A 216 6.57 20.34 -0.31
CA ARG A 216 6.39 21.61 -1.02
C ARG A 216 7.44 21.77 -2.14
N GLY A 217 7.17 22.66 -3.10
CA GLY A 217 8.07 22.98 -4.21
C GLY A 217 7.68 22.37 -5.55
N SER A 218 8.52 22.58 -6.57
CA SER A 218 8.31 22.08 -7.92
C SER A 218 8.96 20.71 -8.14
N GLY A 219 8.41 19.90 -9.05
CA GLY A 219 8.93 18.57 -9.40
C GLY A 219 7.80 17.56 -9.56
N LEU A 220 8.13 16.27 -9.49
CA LEU A 220 7.13 15.20 -9.43
C LEU A 220 6.34 15.34 -8.12
N ARG A 221 5.02 15.58 -8.23
CA ARG A 221 4.13 15.76 -7.08
C ARG A 221 2.86 14.96 -7.27
N ALA A 222 2.32 14.49 -6.15
CA ALA A 222 0.98 13.93 -6.14
C ALA A 222 -0.03 14.97 -6.63
N SER A 223 -1.07 14.51 -7.32
CA SER A 223 -2.23 15.29 -7.71
C SER A 223 -2.80 16.01 -6.50
N ARG A 224 -3.37 17.21 -6.70
CA ARG A 224 -4.02 17.96 -5.62
C ARG A 224 -5.20 17.21 -4.99
N ASN A 225 -5.70 16.16 -5.62
CA ASN A 225 -6.79 15.33 -5.11
C ASN A 225 -6.27 14.00 -4.53
N GLN A 226 -4.95 13.81 -4.46
CA GLN A 226 -4.31 12.62 -3.92
C GLN A 226 -3.71 12.93 -2.54
N GLY A 227 -4.02 12.09 -1.56
CA GLY A 227 -3.47 12.16 -0.21
C GLY A 227 -2.76 10.87 0.18
N HIS A 228 -2.00 10.92 1.28
CA HIS A 228 -1.41 9.75 1.92
C HIS A 228 -1.60 9.82 3.43
N ALA A 229 -1.88 8.67 4.05
CA ALA A 229 -1.95 8.53 5.49
C ALA A 229 -1.30 7.24 5.98
N ILE A 230 -0.67 7.34 7.15
CA ILE A 230 -0.23 6.18 7.92
C ILE A 230 -1.42 5.69 8.74
N VAL A 231 -1.80 4.42 8.57
CA VAL A 231 -2.93 3.80 9.26
C VAL A 231 -2.42 2.62 10.09
N THR A 232 -2.44 2.78 11.40
CA THR A 232 -1.95 1.78 12.38
C THR A 232 -3.06 1.41 13.34
N PRO A 233 -3.04 0.21 13.96
CA PRO A 233 -4.07 -0.17 14.92
C PRO A 233 -4.12 0.86 16.06
N ALA A 234 -5.33 1.28 16.45
CA ALA A 234 -5.50 1.94 17.74
C ALA A 234 -5.01 0.96 18.82
N ALA A 235 -4.35 1.45 19.88
CA ALA A 235 -3.63 0.68 20.91
C ALA A 235 -4.22 -0.72 21.19
N PRO A 236 -3.39 -1.77 21.40
CA PRO A 236 -3.77 -3.14 21.13
C PRO A 236 -5.05 -3.53 21.86
N ALA A 237 -6.12 -3.76 21.09
CA ALA A 237 -7.15 -4.69 21.51
C ALA A 237 -6.42 -6.01 21.80
N GLN A 238 -6.30 -6.36 23.07
CA GLN A 238 -5.72 -7.62 23.52
C GLN A 238 -6.51 -8.76 22.89
N HIS A 239 -6.07 -9.24 21.73
CA HIS A 239 -6.49 -10.52 21.21
C HIS A 239 -5.51 -11.55 21.77
N PRO A 240 -5.99 -12.59 22.47
CA PRO A 240 -5.12 -13.67 22.91
C PRO A 240 -4.45 -14.28 21.68
N ALA A 241 -3.13 -14.40 21.73
CA ALA A 241 -2.37 -15.12 20.74
C ALA A 241 -2.93 -16.53 20.62
N GLU A 242 -3.44 -16.90 19.44
CA GLU A 242 -3.62 -18.31 19.12
C GLU A 242 -2.25 -18.99 19.21
N GLY A 243 -2.20 -20.00 20.08
CA GLY A 243 -0.98 -20.67 20.50
C GLY A 243 -0.20 -21.21 19.31
N ASP A 244 1.09 -20.90 19.35
CA ASP A 244 2.13 -21.58 18.61
C ASP A 244 2.14 -23.05 19.05
N SER A 245 1.51 -23.94 18.27
CA SER A 245 1.82 -25.36 18.37
C SER A 245 3.13 -25.59 17.64
N SER A 246 4.20 -25.40 18.40
CA SER A 246 5.46 -26.06 18.14
C SER A 246 5.20 -27.55 17.92
N ASP A 247 5.35 -28.03 16.69
CA ASP A 247 5.69 -29.43 16.46
C ASP A 247 6.96 -29.52 15.65
N VAL A 248 7.92 -30.11 16.35
CA VAL A 248 9.25 -30.54 15.98
C VAL A 248 9.18 -31.53 14.81
N ARG A 249 9.89 -31.26 13.72
CA ARG A 249 10.98 -32.09 13.14
C ARG A 249 11.55 -31.46 11.88
#